data_AF-A0A8T8HW64-F1
#
_entry.id   AF-A0A8T8HW64-F1
#
_cell.length_a   1.000
_cell.length_b   1.000
_cell.length_c   1.000
_cell.angle_alpha   90.00
_cell.angle_beta   90.00
_cell.angle_gamma   90.00
#
_symmetry.space_group_name_H-M   'P 1'
#
loop_
_entity.id
_entity.type
_entity.pdbx_description
1 polymer ?
#
loop_
_entity_poly.entity_id
_entity_poly.type
_entity_poly.pdbx_seq_one_letter_code
_entity_poly.pdbx_strand_id
1 'polypeptide(L)'
;MSDADRPTAGTDAVPALANELRALRRRAGLTQRDIAGRVNYSHVTVVKAEAGRRPPTWEVVEAIVRTCSPGSPDLATWKEMWRAARGSA
;
A
#
# COMPACT_ATOMS: atom_id res chain seq x y z
N MET A 1 20.98 -11.10 24.16
CA MET A 1 19.82 -10.43 24.78
C MET A 1 19.37 -9.31 23.87
N SER A 2 18.35 -9.60 23.07
CA SER A 2 17.29 -8.70 22.60
C SER A 2 16.36 -9.62 21.80
N ASP A 3 15.51 -10.27 22.58
CA ASP A 3 14.45 -11.15 22.16
C ASP A 3 13.52 -10.50 21.13
N ALA A 4 13.06 -11.35 20.21
CA ALA A 4 11.73 -11.36 19.65
C ALA A 4 11.23 -10.09 18.95
N ASP A 5 11.51 -10.00 17.65
CA ASP A 5 10.46 -9.60 16.70
C ASP A 5 9.97 -10.86 15.97
N ARG A 6 9.29 -11.71 16.75
CA ARG A 6 8.53 -12.84 16.21
C ARG A 6 7.34 -12.23 15.47
N PRO A 7 7.06 -12.62 14.22
CA PRO A 7 6.01 -12.00 13.41
C PRO A 7 4.67 -12.25 14.10
N THR A 8 4.06 -11.19 14.63
CA THR A 8 2.67 -11.25 15.05
C THR A 8 1.83 -11.41 13.79
N ALA A 9 1.48 -12.66 13.49
CA ALA A 9 0.29 -13.00 12.74
C ALA A 9 -0.94 -12.63 13.59
N GLY A 10 -1.13 -11.32 13.79
CA GLY A 10 -2.42 -10.70 14.07
C GLY A 10 -2.78 -9.97 12.79
N THR A 11 -3.91 -10.30 12.20
CA THR A 11 -4.35 -9.84 10.87
C THR A 11 -4.73 -8.37 10.88
N ASP A 12 -3.76 -7.48 11.10
CA ASP A 12 -3.98 -6.04 10.96
C ASP A 12 -4.05 -5.74 9.46
N ALA A 13 -5.26 -5.49 8.98
CA ALA A 13 -5.52 -5.29 7.56
C ALA A 13 -4.77 -4.05 6.99
N VAL A 14 -4.42 -3.07 7.84
CA VAL A 14 -3.65 -1.88 7.45
C VAL A 14 -2.18 -2.22 7.10
N PRO A 15 -1.37 -2.87 7.97
CA PRO A 15 -0.06 -3.42 7.60
C PRO A 15 -0.09 -4.35 6.40
N ALA A 16 -1.10 -5.22 6.28
CA ALA A 16 -1.23 -6.14 5.15
C ALA A 16 -1.37 -5.40 3.82
N LEU A 17 -2.29 -4.42 3.74
CA LEU A 17 -2.45 -3.56 2.56
C LEU A 17 -1.16 -2.83 2.21
N ALA A 18 -0.48 -2.26 3.21
CA ALA A 18 0.76 -1.53 3.00
C ALA A 18 1.90 -2.42 2.46
N ASN A 19 1.99 -3.66 2.95
CA ASN A 19 2.97 -4.64 2.49
C ASN A 19 2.71 -5.03 1.03
N GLU A 20 1.46 -5.27 0.65
CA GLU A 20 1.12 -5.56 -0.74
C GLU A 20 1.44 -4.37 -1.65
N LEU A 21 1.12 -3.13 -1.25
CA LEU A 21 1.45 -1.94 -2.05
C LEU A 21 2.96 -1.83 -2.32
N ARG A 22 3.79 -2.10 -1.29
CA ARG A 22 5.25 -2.15 -1.43
C ARG A 22 5.68 -3.27 -2.39
N ALA A 23 5.08 -4.45 -2.28
CA ALA A 23 5.39 -5.58 -3.13
C ALA A 23 5.05 -5.28 -4.59
N LEU A 24 3.87 -4.71 -4.86
CA LEU A 24 3.45 -4.29 -6.19
C LEU A 24 4.41 -3.25 -6.78
N ARG A 25 4.77 -2.22 -6.01
CA ARG A 25 5.74 -1.22 -6.45
C ARG A 25 7.10 -1.84 -6.79
N ARG A 26 7.59 -2.76 -5.95
CA ARG A 26 8.87 -3.46 -6.19
C ARG A 26 8.81 -4.30 -7.45
N ARG A 27 7.70 -5.00 -7.71
CA ARG A 27 7.48 -5.76 -8.96
C ARG A 27 7.47 -4.87 -10.20
N ALA A 28 6.95 -3.65 -10.07
CA ALA A 28 6.96 -2.65 -11.13
C ALA A 28 8.33 -1.96 -11.33
N GLY A 29 9.30 -2.18 -10.43
CA GLY A 29 10.62 -1.55 -10.48
C GLY A 29 10.61 -0.04 -10.19
N LEU A 30 9.55 0.48 -9.56
CA LEU A 30 9.38 1.92 -9.31
C LEU A 30 9.81 2.31 -7.90
N THR A 31 10.37 3.51 -7.77
CA THR A 31 10.57 4.13 -6.46
C THR A 31 9.31 4.87 -6.00
N GLN A 32 9.23 5.19 -4.71
CA GLN A 32 8.14 6.01 -4.18
C GLN A 32 8.11 7.41 -4.82
N ARG A 33 9.29 7.95 -5.21
CA ARG A 33 9.39 9.20 -5.96
C ARG A 33 8.86 9.07 -7.38
N ASP A 34 9.14 7.96 -8.06
CA ASP A 34 8.62 7.73 -9.42
C ASP A 34 7.10 7.66 -9.41
N ILE A 35 6.51 6.99 -8.41
CA ILE A 35 5.06 6.98 -8.23
C ILE A 35 4.56 8.41 -7.98
N ALA A 36 5.14 9.13 -7.02
CA ALA A 36 4.74 10.50 -6.70
C ALA A 36 4.88 11.48 -7.87
N GLY A 37 5.80 11.24 -8.80
CA GLY A 37 5.91 12.02 -10.03
C GLY A 37 4.87 11.65 -11.10
N ARG A 38 4.23 10.49 -10.98
CA ARG A 38 3.21 9.97 -11.91
C ARG A 38 1.78 10.12 -11.39
N VAL A 39 1.61 10.35 -10.08
CA VAL A 39 0.31 10.56 -9.44
C VAL A 39 0.25 11.97 -8.86
N ASN A 40 -0.95 12.56 -8.73
CA ASN A 40 -1.15 13.89 -8.14
C ASN A 40 -0.99 13.92 -6.59
N TYR A 41 -0.17 13.04 -6.02
CA TYR A 41 0.07 12.95 -4.59
C TYR A 41 1.53 13.19 -4.24
N SER A 42 1.75 13.86 -3.11
CA SER A 42 3.11 14.09 -2.61
C SER A 42 3.83 12.78 -2.31
N HIS A 43 5.17 12.79 -2.43
CA HIS A 43 6.02 11.69 -2.00
C HIS A 43 5.74 11.25 -0.54
N VAL A 44 5.47 12.21 0.34
CA VAL A 44 5.14 11.94 1.75
C VAL A 44 3.83 11.14 1.88
N THR A 45 2.83 11.42 1.03
CA THR A 45 1.57 10.67 0.99
C THR A 45 1.81 9.22 0.58
N VAL A 46 2.64 8.98 -0.44
CA VAL A 46 3.00 7.62 -0.89
C VAL A 46 3.74 6.86 0.20
N VAL A 47 4.72 7.49 0.86
CA VAL A 47 5.45 6.88 1.99
C VAL A 47 4.50 6.52 3.14
N LYS A 48 3.57 7.41 3.50
CA LYS A 48 2.58 7.15 4.56
C LYS A 48 1.62 6.02 4.21
N ALA A 49 1.15 5.97 2.97
CA ALA A 49 0.29 4.89 2.48
C ALA A 49 1.00 3.54 2.57
N GLU A 50 2.28 3.51 2.21
CA GLU A 50 3.11 2.32 2.35
C GLU A 50 3.58 2.10 3.78
N ALA A 51 3.39 2.98 4.75
CA ALA A 51 3.94 2.80 6.10
C ALA A 51 3.17 1.76 6.93
N GLY A 52 1.90 1.53 6.63
CA GLY A 52 1.04 0.60 7.39
C GLY A 52 0.64 1.11 8.79
N ARG A 53 0.82 2.41 9.08
CA ARG A 53 0.44 3.01 10.37
C ARG A 53 -1.02 3.46 10.44
N ARG A 54 -1.61 3.85 9.30
CA ARG A 54 -2.99 4.32 9.15
C ARG A 54 -3.51 3.90 7.77
N PRO A 55 -4.81 3.62 7.62
CA PRO A 55 -5.38 3.31 6.33
C PRO A 55 -5.28 4.53 5.38
N PRO A 56 -4.68 4.39 4.19
CA PRO A 56 -4.72 5.44 3.17
C PRO A 56 -6.14 5.62 2.61
N THR A 57 -6.39 6.71 1.88
CA THR A 57 -7.63 6.85 1.10
C THR A 57 -7.63 5.90 -0.09
N TRP A 58 -8.83 5.54 -0.57
CA TRP A 58 -8.96 4.68 -1.74
C TRP A 58 -8.27 5.28 -2.97
N GLU A 59 -8.36 6.60 -3.16
CA GLU A 59 -7.79 7.28 -4.32
C GLU A 59 -6.25 7.16 -4.37
N VAL A 60 -5.59 7.15 -3.22
CA VAL A 60 -4.13 6.93 -3.14
C VAL A 60 -3.78 5.49 -3.49
N VAL A 61 -4.54 4.52 -2.97
CA VAL A 61 -4.35 3.09 -3.28
C VAL A 61 -4.55 2.85 -4.78
N GLU A 62 -5.66 3.32 -5.34
CA GLU A 62 -5.97 3.19 -6.76
C GLU A 62 -4.88 3.83 -7.64
N ALA A 63 -4.41 5.03 -7.30
CA ALA A 63 -3.37 5.71 -8.05
C ALA A 63 -2.04 4.93 -8.04
N ILE A 64 -1.62 4.40 -6.89
CA ILE A 64 -0.43 3.55 -6.78
C ILE A 64 -0.59 2.29 -7.64
N VAL A 65 -1.73 1.60 -7.52
CA VAL A 65 -1.98 0.34 -8.22
C VAL A 65 -2.01 0.53 -9.74
N ARG A 66 -2.70 1.56 -10.24
CA ARG A 66 -2.74 1.89 -11.67
C ARG A 66 -1.36 2.26 -12.21
N THR A 67 -0.53 2.92 -11.41
CA THR A 67 0.82 3.33 -11.83
C THR A 67 1.77 2.14 -11.90
N CYS A 68 1.65 1.20 -10.96
CA CYS A 68 2.52 0.02 -10.88
C CYS A 68 2.08 -1.12 -11.80
N SER A 69 0.80 -1.20 -12.15
CA SER A 69 0.25 -2.24 -13.03
C SER A 69 -0.48 -1.61 -14.21
N PRO A 70 0.24 -1.06 -15.21
CA PRO A 70 -0.36 -0.52 -16.42
C PRO A 70 -1.04 -1.63 -17.24
N GLY A 71 -2.19 -1.32 -17.84
CA GLY A 71 -2.98 -2.27 -18.64
C GLY A 71 -4.29 -2.67 -17.96
N SER A 72 -4.25 -3.65 -17.04
CA SER A 72 -5.44 -4.12 -16.32
C SER A 72 -5.12 -4.42 -14.85
N PRO A 73 -5.05 -3.39 -13.98
CA PRO A 73 -4.90 -3.60 -12.56
C PRO A 73 -6.18 -4.23 -11.97
N ASP A 74 -6.03 -5.24 -11.12
CA ASP A 74 -7.14 -5.84 -10.38
C ASP A 74 -7.61 -4.96 -9.22
N LEU A 75 -8.25 -3.84 -9.54
CA LEU A 75 -8.71 -2.87 -8.57
C LEU A 75 -9.78 -3.43 -7.62
N ALA A 76 -10.50 -4.50 -8.01
CA ALA A 76 -11.51 -5.11 -7.17
C ALA A 76 -10.87 -5.74 -5.93
N THR A 77 -9.86 -6.58 -6.11
CA THR A 77 -9.09 -7.20 -5.02
C THR A 77 -8.46 -6.14 -4.11
N TRP A 78 -7.85 -5.11 -4.69
CA TRP A 78 -7.27 -4.00 -3.91
C TRP A 78 -8.32 -3.23 -3.10
N LYS A 79 -9.54 -3.07 -3.63
CA LYS A 79 -10.64 -2.37 -2.95
C LYS A 79 -11.18 -3.16 -1.77
N GLU A 80 -11.22 -4.48 -1.87
CA GLU A 80 -11.59 -5.36 -0.76
C GLU A 80 -10.56 -5.32 0.37
N MET A 81 -9.28 -5.42 0.03
CA MET A 81 -8.18 -5.26 1.00
C MET A 81 -8.21 -3.89 1.69
N TRP A 82 -8.45 -2.83 0.91
CA TRP A 82 -8.58 -1.47 1.44
C TRP A 82 -9.78 -1.33 2.37
N ARG A 83 -10.94 -1.92 2.03
CA ARG A 83 -12.12 -1.92 2.90
C ARG A 83 -11.85 -2.63 4.22
N ALA A 84 -11.19 -3.79 4.19
CA ALA A 84 -10.76 -4.48 5.41
C ALA A 84 -9.85 -3.58 6.25
N ALA A 85 -8.85 -2.94 5.64
CA ALA A 85 -7.94 -2.01 6.33
C ALA A 85 -8.65 -0.80 6.94
N ARG A 86 -9.70 -0.28 6.30
CA ARG A 86 -10.47 0.87 6.80
C ARG A 86 -11.50 0.50 7.87
N GLY A 87 -12.05 -0.71 7.82
CA GLY A 87 -13.05 -1.19 8.77
C GLY A 87 -12.44 -1.66 10.10
N SER A 88 -11.15 -1.94 10.12
CA SER A 88 -10.39 -2.32 11.32
C SER A 88 -9.78 -1.13 12.07
N ALA A 89 -10.18 0.11 11.76
CA ALA A 89 -9.61 1.35 12.32
C ALA A 89 -10.55 2.05 13.31
#